data_AF-A0A9N8CZ55-F1
#
_entry.id   AF-A0A9N8CZ55-F1
#
_cell.length_a   1.000
_cell.length_b   1.000
_cell.length_c   1.000
_cell.angle_alpha   90.00
_cell.angle_beta   90.00
_cell.angle_gamma   90.00
#
_symmetry.space_group_name_H-M   'P 1'
#
loop_
_entity.id
_entity.type
_entity.pdbx_description
1 polymer ?
#
loop_
_entity_poly.entity_id
_entity_poly.type
_entity_poly.pdbx_seq_one_letter_code
_entity_poly.pdbx_strand_id
1 'polypeptide(L)'
;MLQNSPMEEIETVLNFCQKVGLPVTLAEMGVKDDIDGKIMAVAKATCAEGETIHNMPFPVTPESVHAAILTADLLGQQWLAR
;
A
#
# COMPACT_ATOMS: atom_id res chain seq x y z
N MET A 1 -0.07 3.37 6.75
CA MET A 1 1.37 3.54 6.43
C MET A 1 2.19 2.65 7.36
N LEU A 2 3.10 1.81 6.85
CA LEU A 2 3.83 0.83 7.67
C LEU A 2 5.13 1.38 8.27
N GLN A 3 6.04 1.90 7.44
CA GLN A 3 7.35 2.40 7.89
C GLN A 3 7.34 3.87 8.31
N ASN A 4 6.21 4.57 8.12
CA ASN A 4 6.05 5.99 8.41
C ASN A 4 7.16 6.87 7.78
N SER A 5 7.54 6.56 6.54
CA SER A 5 8.53 7.34 5.79
C SER A 5 8.10 8.80 5.62
N PRO A 6 9.05 9.75 5.51
CA PRO A 6 8.73 11.15 5.25
C PRO A 6 7.93 11.34 3.96
N MET A 7 7.06 12.36 3.94
CA MET A 7 6.24 12.66 2.75
C MET A 7 7.07 12.97 1.51
N GLU A 8 8.24 13.60 1.66
CA GLU A 8 9.15 13.90 0.54
C GLU A 8 9.63 12.63 -0.18
N GLU A 9 9.92 11.56 0.57
CA GLU A 9 10.31 10.27 0.01
C GLU A 9 9.14 9.62 -0.74
N ILE A 10 7.94 9.69 -0.16
CA ILE A 10 6.72 9.15 -0.76
C ILE A 10 6.39 9.88 -2.07
N GLU A 11 6.41 11.21 -2.06
CA GLU A 11 6.17 12.03 -3.26
C GLU A 11 7.23 11.76 -4.34
N THR A 12 8.49 11.52 -3.95
CA THR A 12 9.56 11.15 -4.89
C THR A 12 9.25 9.83 -5.60
N VAL A 13 8.82 8.80 -4.85
CA VAL A 13 8.46 7.50 -5.42
C VAL A 13 7.19 7.59 -6.27
N LEU A 14 6.16 8.30 -5.80
CA LEU A 14 4.91 8.51 -6.55
C LEU A 14 5.17 9.19 -7.89
N ASN A 15 5.98 10.26 -7.90
CA ASN A 15 6.39 10.96 -9.13
C ASN A 15 7.13 10.02 -10.09
N PHE A 16 8.05 9.20 -9.57
CA PHE A 16 8.76 8.23 -10.39
C PHE A 16 7.80 7.21 -11.00
N CYS A 17 6.96 6.56 -10.19
CA CYS A 17 5.99 5.56 -10.65
C CYS A 17 5.07 6.13 -11.73
N GLN A 18 4.54 7.34 -11.53
CA GLN A 18 3.69 8.01 -12.51
C GLN A 18 4.44 8.26 -13.83
N LYS A 19 5.70 8.73 -13.78
CA LYS A 19 6.51 9.00 -14.98
C LYS A 19 6.76 7.77 -15.84
N VAL A 20 6.89 6.60 -15.22
CA VAL A 20 7.13 5.34 -15.93
C VAL A 20 5.84 4.55 -16.22
N GLY A 21 4.68 5.08 -15.84
CA GLY A 21 3.37 4.44 -16.06
C GLY A 21 3.06 3.28 -15.12
N LEU A 22 3.70 3.24 -13.94
CA LEU A 22 3.34 2.29 -12.88
C LEU A 22 2.12 2.79 -12.10
N PRO A 23 1.23 1.87 -11.67
CA PRO A 23 0.05 2.23 -10.91
C PRO A 23 0.43 2.70 -9.50
N VAL A 24 -0.26 3.73 -9.02
CA VAL A 24 -0.12 4.26 -7.65
C VAL A 24 -1.40 4.11 -6.83
N THR A 25 -2.47 3.59 -7.43
CA THR A 25 -3.76 3.32 -6.80
C THR A 25 -4.24 1.89 -7.06
N LEU A 26 -5.11 1.37 -6.18
CA LEU A 26 -5.83 0.11 -6.35
C LEU A 26 -6.71 0.14 -7.60
N ALA A 27 -7.31 1.28 -7.92
CA ALA A 27 -8.17 1.45 -9.09
C ALA A 27 -7.40 1.29 -10.41
N GLU A 28 -6.18 1.79 -10.50
CA GLU A 28 -5.28 1.59 -11.65
C GLU A 28 -4.82 0.13 -11.78
N MET A 29 -4.71 -0.59 -10.65
CA MET A 29 -4.48 -2.04 -10.64
C MET A 29 -5.74 -2.86 -10.97
N GLY A 30 -6.89 -2.22 -11.17
CA GLY A 30 -8.16 -2.89 -11.49
C GLY A 30 -8.96 -3.39 -10.28
N VAL A 31 -8.55 -3.05 -9.06
CA VAL A 31 -9.27 -3.39 -7.82
C VAL A 31 -10.28 -2.29 -7.50
N LYS A 32 -11.53 -2.47 -7.94
CA LYS A 32 -12.60 -1.46 -7.81
C LYS A 32 -13.74 -1.86 -6.88
N ASP A 33 -13.97 -3.16 -6.72
CA ASP A 33 -15.06 -3.71 -5.93
C ASP A 33 -14.53 -4.55 -4.77
N ASP A 34 -15.28 -4.57 -3.66
CA ASP A 34 -14.95 -5.34 -2.45
C ASP A 34 -13.52 -5.06 -1.95
N ILE A 35 -13.15 -3.78 -1.92
CA ILE A 35 -11.79 -3.35 -1.57
C ILE A 35 -11.45 -3.83 -0.16
N ASP A 36 -12.30 -3.56 0.82
CA ASP A 36 -12.05 -3.92 2.22
C ASP A 36 -11.84 -5.44 2.40
N GLY A 37 -12.73 -6.27 1.85
CA GLY A 37 -12.63 -7.72 1.92
C GLY A 37 -11.38 -8.27 1.23
N LYS A 38 -11.08 -7.79 0.02
CA LYS A 38 -9.91 -8.22 -0.76
C LYS A 38 -8.60 -7.80 -0.10
N ILE A 39 -8.50 -6.55 0.35
CA ILE A 39 -7.30 -6.05 1.01
C ILE A 39 -7.09 -6.76 2.34
N MET A 40 -8.16 -7.10 3.07
CA MET A 40 -8.05 -7.89 4.30
C MET A 40 -7.55 -9.32 4.01
N ALA A 41 -8.01 -9.96 2.94
CA ALA A 41 -7.51 -11.26 2.52
C ALA A 41 -6.02 -11.20 2.12
N VAL A 42 -5.62 -10.17 1.37
CA VAL A 42 -4.21 -9.92 1.03
C VAL A 42 -3.38 -9.73 2.30
N ALA A 43 -3.84 -8.89 3.23
CA ALA A 43 -3.13 -8.62 4.47
C ALA A 43 -2.90 -9.89 5.32
N LYS A 44 -3.91 -10.75 5.43
CA LYS A 44 -3.78 -12.05 6.10
C LYS A 44 -2.76 -12.96 5.41
N ALA A 45 -2.77 -13.00 4.08
CA ALA A 45 -1.79 -13.77 3.31
C ALA A 45 -0.36 -13.22 3.47
N THR A 46 -0.20 -11.89 3.47
CA THR A 46 1.11 -11.25 3.68
C THR A 46 1.67 -11.55 5.08
N CYS A 47 0.82 -11.69 6.09
CA CYS A 47 1.21 -12.03 7.46
C CYS A 47 1.28 -13.55 7.75
N ALA A 48 1.17 -14.41 6.73
CA ALA A 48 1.28 -15.85 6.91
C ALA A 48 2.65 -16.27 7.46
N GLU A 49 2.71 -17.45 8.07
CA GLU A 49 3.96 -18.00 8.59
C GLU A 49 4.97 -18.23 7.44
N GLY A 50 6.22 -17.81 7.65
CA GLY A 50 7.29 -17.95 6.65
C GLY A 50 7.39 -16.80 5.64
N GLU A 51 6.49 -15.82 5.69
CA GLU A 51 6.56 -14.65 4.81
C GLU A 51 7.67 -13.66 5.18
N THR A 52 8.11 -12.88 4.19
CA THR A 52 9.22 -11.92 4.38
C THR A 52 8.86 -10.72 5.23
N ILE A 53 7.58 -10.46 5.47
CA ILE A 53 7.12 -9.32 6.27
C ILE A 53 7.60 -9.38 7.73
N HIS A 54 7.94 -10.58 8.22
CA HIS A 54 8.48 -10.81 9.56
C HIS A 54 9.93 -10.33 9.71
N ASN A 55 10.62 -9.99 8.62
CA ASN A 55 11.96 -9.39 8.66
C ASN A 55 11.94 -7.89 9.00
N MET A 56 10.76 -7.27 9.07
CA MET A 56 10.62 -5.87 9.45
C MET A 56 11.07 -5.65 10.90
N PRO A 57 11.73 -4.51 11.22
CA PRO A 57 12.28 -4.26 12.56
C PRO A 57 11.20 -3.96 13.63
N PHE A 58 9.94 -4.25 13.34
CA PHE A 58 8.78 -4.02 14.20
C PHE A 58 7.70 -5.08 13.93
N PRO A 59 6.84 -5.39 14.92
CA PRO A 59 5.75 -6.33 14.71
C PRO A 59 4.76 -5.79 13.68
N VAL A 60 4.42 -6.62 12.69
CA VAL A 60 3.44 -6.31 11.65
C VAL A 60 2.22 -7.22 11.83
N THR A 61 1.02 -6.66 11.77
CA THR A 61 -0.24 -7.40 11.88
C THR A 61 -1.04 -7.26 10.60
N PRO A 62 -1.97 -8.19 10.30
CA PRO A 62 -2.86 -8.06 9.14
C PRO A 62 -3.60 -6.71 9.12
N GLU A 63 -4.00 -6.20 10.28
CA GLU A 63 -4.70 -4.91 10.39
C GLU A 63 -3.78 -3.74 10.00
N SER A 64 -2.50 -3.79 10.35
CA SER A 64 -1.55 -2.72 9.99
C SER A 64 -1.21 -2.76 8.50
N VAL A 65 -1.10 -3.94 7.89
CA VAL A 65 -0.95 -4.11 6.44
C VAL A 65 -2.20 -3.62 5.71
N HIS A 66 -3.38 -4.01 6.17
CA HIS A 66 -4.65 -3.56 5.62
C HIS A 66 -4.77 -2.04 5.62
N ALA A 67 -4.55 -1.41 6.78
CA ALA A 67 -4.57 0.04 6.91
C ALA A 67 -3.50 0.70 6.03
N ALA A 68 -2.33 0.09 5.88
CA ALA A 68 -1.27 0.63 5.04
C ALA A 68 -1.57 0.61 3.55
N ILE A 69 -2.17 -0.47 3.04
CA ILE A 69 -2.60 -0.55 1.65
C ILE A 69 -3.66 0.52 1.36
N LEU A 70 -4.67 0.67 2.22
CA LEU A 70 -5.69 1.72 2.06
C LEU A 70 -5.11 3.13 2.15
N THR A 71 -4.13 3.35 3.04
CA THR A 71 -3.46 4.66 3.12
C THR A 71 -2.67 4.94 1.85
N ALA A 72 -1.94 3.95 1.31
CA ALA A 72 -1.17 4.09 0.08
C ALA A 72 -2.08 4.41 -1.12
N ASP A 73 -3.22 3.74 -1.21
CA ASP A 73 -4.24 4.02 -2.22
C ASP A 73 -4.76 5.45 -2.12
N LEU A 74 -5.13 5.91 -0.92
CA LEU A 74 -5.60 7.28 -0.70
C LEU A 74 -4.52 8.31 -1.09
N LEU A 75 -3.25 8.07 -0.73
CA LEU A 75 -2.15 8.96 -1.10
C LEU A 75 -1.95 9.01 -2.62
N GLY A 76 -2.04 7.87 -3.30
CA GLY A 76 -2.00 7.80 -4.76
C GLY A 76 -3.16 8.58 -5.40
N GLN A 77 -4.39 8.43 -4.87
CA GLN A 77 -5.55 9.18 -5.36
C GLN A 77 -5.38 10.69 -5.17
N GLN A 78 -4.88 11.12 -4.01
CA GLN A 78 -4.60 12.54 -3.74
C GLN A 78 -3.50 13.09 -4.65
N TRP A 79 -2.49 12.28 -4.98
CA TRP A 79 -1.43 12.65 -5.91
C TRP A 79 -1.95 12.83 -7.34
N LEU A 80 -2.82 11.92 -7.81
CA LEU A 80 -3.41 12.00 -9.15
C LEU A 80 -4.46 13.12 -9.30
N ALA A 81 -5.02 13.58 -8.18
CA ALA A 81 -5.98 14.70 -8.15
C ALA A 81 -5.32 16.09 -8.12
N ARG A 82 -4.00 16.16 -7.97
CA ARG A 82 -3.21 17.40 -8.07
C ARG A 82 -2.89 17.74 -9.52
#